data_AF-A0A945BJ48-F1
#
_entry.id   AF-A0A945BJ48-F1
#
_cell.length_a   1.000
_cell.length_b   1.000
_cell.length_c   1.000
_cell.angle_alpha   90.00
_cell.angle_beta   90.00
_cell.angle_gamma   90.00
#
_symmetry.space_group_name_H-M   'P 1'
#
loop_
_entity.id
_entity.type
_entity.pdbx_description
1 polymer ?
#
loop_
_entity_poly.entity_id
_entity_poly.type
_entity_poly.pdbx_seq_one_letter_code
_entity_poly.pdbx_strand_id
1 'polypeptide(L)'
;NTSDIGDHRPGADAAKKFEVRAPLKETGLAKDEIRALSAALGLPTADKPQMPCLSSRIPYGQTVTPEKLAMIEQAEGVLRDAGFREVRVRHHEQPGGALAKIELGQAEMERFLGGDLMASVSARIRDAGFAVVTLDTKGYRRGSLNEGIPEETLANG
;
A
#
# COMPACT_ATOMS: atom_id res chain seq x y z
N ASN A 1 5.92 -16.59 -3.97
CA ASN A 1 6.52 -17.63 -4.85
C ASN A 1 8.03 -17.65 -4.61
N THR A 2 8.82 -18.42 -5.36
CA THR A 2 10.30 -18.46 -5.25
C THR A 2 10.97 -17.14 -5.66
N SER A 3 10.29 -16.28 -6.43
CA SER A 3 10.79 -14.96 -6.84
C SER A 3 10.72 -13.88 -5.75
N ASP A 4 10.23 -14.20 -4.55
CA ASP A 4 10.02 -13.23 -3.45
C ASP A 4 11.12 -13.32 -2.35
N ILE A 5 12.26 -13.94 -2.65
CA ILE A 5 13.36 -14.12 -1.69
C ILE A 5 14.17 -12.81 -1.60
N GLY A 6 14.07 -12.10 -0.49
CA GLY A 6 14.90 -10.92 -0.17
C GLY A 6 14.14 -9.64 0.20
N ASP A 7 12.81 -9.64 0.11
CA ASP A 7 11.98 -8.50 0.49
C ASP A 7 11.44 -8.73 1.91
N HIS A 8 11.72 -7.83 2.85
CA HIS A 8 11.20 -7.97 4.22
C HIS A 8 9.68 -7.86 4.20
N ARG A 9 9.00 -8.98 4.47
CA ARG A 9 7.55 -9.14 4.33
C ARG A 9 6.97 -9.72 5.61
N PRO A 10 6.56 -8.89 6.57
CA PRO A 10 5.98 -9.38 7.83
C PRO A 10 4.74 -10.26 7.62
N GLY A 11 4.02 -10.13 6.49
CA GLY A 11 2.94 -11.05 6.13
C GLY A 11 3.39 -12.50 5.86
N ALA A 12 4.61 -12.71 5.37
CA ALA A 12 5.17 -14.05 5.17
C ALA A 12 5.60 -14.69 6.50
N ASP A 13 6.04 -13.89 7.47
CA ASP A 13 6.41 -14.36 8.80
C ASP A 13 5.17 -14.63 9.66
N ALA A 14 4.11 -13.83 9.52
CA ALA A 14 2.79 -14.15 10.07
C ALA A 14 2.25 -15.48 9.52
N ALA A 15 2.35 -15.72 8.20
CA ALA A 15 1.93 -16.99 7.60
C ALA A 15 2.67 -18.21 8.19
N LYS A 16 3.96 -18.09 8.51
CA LYS A 16 4.71 -19.14 9.21
C LYS A 16 4.21 -19.36 10.64
N LYS A 17 3.92 -18.30 11.39
CA LYS A 17 3.41 -18.39 12.78
C LYS A 17 2.05 -19.09 12.86
N PHE A 18 1.24 -19.02 11.81
CA PHE A 18 -0.08 -19.66 11.72
C PHE A 18 -0.07 -20.96 10.90
N GLU A 19 1.10 -21.57 10.64
CA GLU A 19 1.26 -22.81 9.86
C GLU A 19 0.57 -22.78 8.48
N VAL A 20 0.43 -21.59 7.90
CA VAL A 20 -0.19 -21.40 6.60
C VAL A 20 0.73 -21.99 5.54
N ARG A 21 0.27 -23.06 4.89
CA ARG A 21 0.98 -23.66 3.76
C ARG A 21 0.97 -22.74 2.55
N ALA A 22 2.09 -22.71 1.83
CA ALA A 22 2.24 -21.97 0.60
C ALA A 22 2.58 -22.94 -0.55
N PRO A 23 1.62 -23.76 -1.02
CA PRO A 23 1.89 -24.89 -1.92
C PRO A 23 2.68 -24.50 -3.17
N LEU A 24 2.38 -23.34 -3.76
CA LEU A 24 3.09 -22.85 -4.95
C LEU A 24 4.56 -22.49 -4.67
N LYS A 25 4.88 -22.06 -3.45
CA LYS A 25 6.26 -21.80 -3.01
C LYS A 25 6.96 -23.11 -2.64
N GLU A 26 6.24 -24.04 -2.02
CA GLU A 26 6.72 -25.38 -1.66
C GLU A 26 7.05 -26.23 -2.89
N THR A 27 6.35 -26.03 -4.00
CA THR A 27 6.63 -26.67 -5.30
C THR A 27 7.64 -25.92 -6.15
N GLY A 28 8.25 -24.84 -5.64
CA GLY A 28 9.30 -24.10 -6.34
C GLY A 28 8.85 -23.23 -7.52
N LEU A 29 7.54 -23.09 -7.76
CA LEU A 29 7.01 -22.41 -8.94
C LEU A 29 7.32 -20.91 -8.94
N ALA A 30 7.92 -20.44 -10.03
CA ALA A 30 8.21 -19.04 -10.28
C ALA A 30 6.97 -18.26 -10.73
N LYS A 31 7.04 -16.91 -10.67
CA LYS A 31 5.92 -16.00 -11.03
C LYS A 31 5.40 -16.23 -12.45
N ASP A 32 6.33 -16.52 -13.36
CA ASP A 32 6.01 -16.69 -14.78
C ASP A 32 5.37 -18.04 -15.06
N GLU A 33 5.80 -19.09 -14.35
CA GLU A 33 5.19 -20.43 -14.42
C GLU A 33 3.77 -20.42 -13.88
N ILE A 34 3.52 -19.70 -12.77
CA ILE A 34 2.18 -19.54 -12.19
C ILE A 34 1.25 -18.82 -13.18
N ARG A 35 1.75 -17.79 -13.89
CA ARG A 35 0.96 -17.07 -14.91
C ARG A 35 0.66 -17.93 -16.13
N ALA A 36 1.64 -18.68 -16.63
CA ALA A 36 1.45 -19.60 -17.74
C ALA A 36 0.41 -20.69 -17.42
N LEU A 37 0.48 -21.27 -16.22
CA LEU A 37 -0.51 -22.24 -15.72
C LEU A 37 -1.89 -21.60 -15.52
N SER A 38 -1.95 -20.39 -14.95
CA SER A 38 -3.20 -19.65 -14.76
C SER A 38 -3.88 -19.33 -16.10
N ALA A 39 -3.11 -18.99 -17.14
CA ALA A 39 -3.62 -18.73 -18.48
C ALA A 39 -4.09 -20.02 -19.17
N ALA A 40 -3.33 -21.11 -19.05
CA ALA A 40 -3.71 -22.41 -19.60
C ALA A 40 -5.00 -22.98 -18.97
N LEU A 41 -5.27 -22.66 -17.70
CA LEU A 41 -6.48 -23.03 -16.97
C LEU A 41 -7.64 -22.04 -17.16
N GLY A 42 -7.48 -20.98 -17.97
CA GLY A 42 -8.53 -19.99 -18.23
C GLY A 42 -8.92 -19.16 -17.00
N LEU A 43 -8.04 -19.03 -16.00
CA LEU A 43 -8.34 -18.28 -14.77
C LEU A 43 -8.28 -16.76 -15.04
N PRO A 44 -9.30 -15.98 -14.63
CA PRO A 44 -9.40 -14.53 -14.90
C PRO A 44 -8.38 -13.68 -14.11
N THR A 45 -7.51 -14.32 -13.33
CA THR A 45 -6.49 -13.71 -12.49
C THR A 45 -5.12 -13.64 -13.15
N ALA A 46 -4.92 -14.28 -14.31
CA ALA A 46 -3.63 -14.34 -14.99
C ALA A 46 -3.07 -12.95 -15.36
N ASP A 47 -3.96 -12.06 -15.83
CA ASP A 47 -3.62 -10.70 -16.29
C ASP A 47 -3.90 -9.61 -15.26
N LYS A 48 -4.41 -9.96 -14.07
CA LYS A 48 -4.68 -8.94 -13.04
C LYS A 48 -3.34 -8.34 -12.56
N PRO A 49 -3.15 -7.01 -12.66
CA PRO A 49 -1.96 -6.38 -12.10
C PRO A 49 -1.91 -6.64 -10.60
N GLN A 50 -0.69 -6.82 -10.07
CA GLN A 50 -0.48 -6.97 -8.64
C GLN A 50 -0.98 -5.70 -7.94
N MET A 51 -2.18 -5.74 -7.39
CA MET A 51 -2.72 -4.66 -6.57
C MET A 51 -2.19 -4.86 -5.14
N PRO A 52 -1.28 -4.01 -4.66
CA PRO A 52 -0.84 -4.11 -3.27
C PRO A 52 -2.04 -3.89 -2.36
N CYS A 53 -2.24 -4.80 -1.40
CA CYS A 53 -3.31 -4.72 -0.42
C CYS A 53 -3.33 -3.33 0.25
N LEU A 54 -4.51 -2.77 0.48
CA LEU A 54 -4.67 -1.50 1.20
C LEU A 54 -4.02 -1.54 2.60
N SER A 55 -3.85 -2.72 3.19
CA SER A 55 -3.13 -2.90 4.46
C SER A 55 -1.69 -2.38 4.41
N SER A 56 -1.04 -2.34 3.24
CA SER A 56 0.32 -1.80 3.08
C SER A 56 0.42 -0.27 3.21
N ARG A 57 -0.71 0.40 3.50
CA ARG A 57 -0.79 1.84 3.78
C ARG A 57 -0.88 2.12 5.27
N ILE A 58 -1.02 1.09 6.10
CA ILE A 58 -1.06 1.18 7.55
C ILE A 58 0.34 0.84 8.10
N PRO A 59 0.93 1.67 8.97
CA PRO A 59 2.21 1.38 9.63
C PRO A 59 2.20 0.06 10.37
N TYR A 60 3.37 -0.58 10.45
CA TYR A 60 3.51 -1.79 11.25
C TYR A 60 3.22 -1.53 12.73
N GLY A 61 2.68 -2.55 13.41
CA GLY A 61 2.24 -2.45 14.80
C GLY A 61 0.86 -1.83 14.99
N GLN A 62 0.23 -1.27 13.95
CA GLN A 62 -1.16 -0.81 14.02
C GLN A 62 -2.14 -1.87 13.55
N THR A 63 -3.28 -1.95 14.24
CA THR A 63 -4.37 -2.85 13.86
C THR A 63 -5.00 -2.38 12.55
N VAL A 64 -5.11 -3.30 11.59
CA VAL A 64 -5.85 -3.09 10.34
C VAL A 64 -7.34 -3.27 10.65
N THR A 65 -8.14 -2.24 10.37
CA THR A 65 -9.60 -2.28 10.56
C THR A 65 -10.33 -1.93 9.27
N PRO A 66 -11.56 -2.42 9.05
CA PRO A 66 -12.37 -2.06 7.87
C PRO A 66 -12.54 -0.55 7.69
N GLU A 67 -12.68 0.19 8.79
CA GLU A 67 -12.84 1.64 8.78
C GLU A 67 -11.59 2.31 8.22
N LYS A 68 -10.39 1.95 8.71
CA LYS A 68 -9.12 2.47 8.19
C LYS A 68 -8.96 2.16 6.71
N LEU A 69 -9.30 0.95 6.29
CA LEU A 69 -9.21 0.55 4.89
C LEU A 69 -10.15 1.37 4.01
N ALA A 70 -11.39 1.61 4.46
CA ALA A 70 -12.36 2.44 3.74
C ALA A 70 -11.90 3.90 3.63
N MET A 71 -11.34 4.47 4.71
CA MET A 71 -10.76 5.83 4.68
C MET A 71 -9.64 5.93 3.65
N ILE A 72 -8.72 4.96 3.64
CA ILE A 72 -7.59 4.91 2.69
C ILE A 72 -8.11 4.77 1.25
N GLU A 73 -9.07 3.86 1.02
CA GLU A 73 -9.66 3.63 -0.30
C GLU A 73 -10.32 4.89 -0.85
N GLN A 74 -11.14 5.57 -0.03
CA GLN A 74 -11.78 6.83 -0.41
C GLN A 74 -10.75 7.91 -0.71
N ALA A 75 -9.70 8.05 0.11
CA ALA A 75 -8.67 9.05 -0.11
C ALA A 75 -7.81 8.78 -1.36
N GLU A 76 -7.43 7.54 -1.64
CA GLU A 76 -6.79 7.18 -2.91
C GLU A 76 -7.76 7.40 -4.09
N GLY A 77 -9.05 7.14 -3.91
CA GLY A 77 -10.11 7.41 -4.90
C GLY A 77 -10.19 8.89 -5.28
N VAL A 78 -10.21 9.80 -4.30
CA VAL A 78 -10.20 11.26 -4.54
C VAL A 78 -9.03 11.68 -5.43
N LEU A 79 -7.84 11.13 -5.18
CA LEU A 79 -6.66 11.40 -5.99
C LEU A 79 -6.76 10.81 -7.40
N ARG A 80 -7.28 9.58 -7.53
CA ARG A 80 -7.50 8.95 -8.85
C ARG A 80 -8.52 9.70 -9.68
N ASP A 81 -9.61 10.16 -9.08
CA ASP A 81 -10.63 11.00 -9.73
C ASP A 81 -10.05 12.34 -10.21
N ALA A 82 -9.10 12.89 -9.44
CA ALA A 82 -8.34 14.07 -9.84
C ALA A 82 -7.30 13.76 -10.94
N GLY A 83 -7.21 12.52 -11.42
CA GLY A 83 -6.36 12.11 -12.53
C GLY A 83 -4.93 11.79 -12.15
N PHE A 84 -4.65 11.50 -10.87
CA PHE A 84 -3.36 10.98 -10.43
C PHE A 84 -3.30 9.45 -10.58
N ARG A 85 -2.17 8.93 -11.06
CA ARG A 85 -2.00 7.50 -11.37
C ARG A 85 -1.16 6.78 -10.32
N GLU A 86 -0.07 7.40 -9.89
CA GLU A 86 0.86 6.82 -8.92
C GLU A 86 0.62 7.44 -7.55
N VAL A 87 -0.36 6.88 -6.84
CA VAL A 87 -0.78 7.43 -5.54
C VAL A 87 -0.77 6.39 -4.45
N ARG A 88 -0.40 6.83 -3.25
CA ARG A 88 -0.68 6.14 -2.00
C ARG A 88 -1.11 7.14 -0.94
N VAL A 89 -2.07 6.75 -0.11
CA VAL A 89 -2.42 7.49 1.10
C VAL A 89 -2.09 6.61 2.29
N ARG A 90 -1.10 7.00 3.09
CA ARG A 90 -0.75 6.29 4.32
C ARG A 90 -1.57 6.80 5.48
N HIS A 91 -2.09 5.89 6.28
CA HIS A 91 -2.89 6.20 7.45
C HIS A 91 -2.00 6.17 8.69
N HIS A 92 -1.89 7.30 9.41
CA HIS A 92 -1.18 7.37 10.67
C HIS A 92 -2.13 7.80 11.79
N GLU A 93 -2.21 7.04 12.88
CA GLU A 93 -2.88 7.50 14.09
C GLU A 93 -2.00 8.51 14.83
N GLN A 94 -2.60 9.63 15.25
CA GLN A 94 -1.92 10.71 15.97
C GLN A 94 -2.82 11.24 17.09
N PRO A 95 -2.25 11.87 18.14
CA PRO A 95 -3.03 12.69 19.05
C PRO A 95 -3.78 13.77 18.25
N GLY A 96 -5.11 13.77 18.30
CA GLY A 96 -5.95 14.69 17.51
C GLY A 96 -6.60 14.10 16.26
N GLY A 97 -6.35 12.81 15.95
CA GLY A 97 -7.08 12.07 14.92
C GLY A 97 -6.18 11.40 13.89
N ALA A 98 -6.82 10.81 12.86
CA ALA A 98 -6.12 10.15 11.77
C ALA A 98 -5.43 11.16 10.85
N LEU A 99 -4.17 10.91 10.50
CA LEU A 99 -3.42 11.64 9.50
C LEU A 99 -3.33 10.84 8.20
N ALA A 100 -3.68 11.49 7.09
CA ALA A 100 -3.40 11.04 5.75
C ALA A 100 -2.05 11.60 5.29
N LYS A 101 -1.09 10.74 4.98
CA LYS A 101 0.15 11.10 4.33
C LYS A 101 0.10 10.68 2.86
N ILE A 102 0.01 11.65 1.97
CA ILE A 102 -0.08 11.45 0.52
C ILE A 102 1.32 11.23 -0.05
N GLU A 103 1.49 10.16 -0.82
CA GLU A 103 2.66 9.91 -1.65
C GLU A 103 2.23 9.94 -3.13
N LEU A 104 2.84 10.81 -3.93
CA LEU A 104 2.57 10.95 -5.37
C LEU A 104 3.81 10.60 -6.19
N GLY A 105 3.61 10.12 -7.41
CA GLY A 105 4.68 9.98 -8.38
C GLY A 105 5.41 11.31 -8.59
N GLN A 106 6.74 11.27 -8.80
CA GLN A 106 7.56 12.48 -8.92
C GLN A 106 7.07 13.42 -10.02
N ALA A 107 6.67 12.85 -11.16
CA ALA A 107 6.14 13.60 -12.31
C ALA A 107 4.77 14.26 -12.03
N GLU A 108 4.08 13.84 -10.96
CA GLU A 108 2.75 14.35 -10.59
C GLU A 108 2.82 15.44 -9.52
N MET A 109 3.98 15.63 -8.90
CA MET A 109 4.16 16.55 -7.76
C MET A 109 3.94 18.02 -8.14
N GLU A 110 4.50 18.46 -9.26
CA GLU A 110 4.37 19.84 -9.75
C GLU A 110 2.90 20.20 -10.01
N ARG A 111 2.16 19.28 -10.63
CA ARG A 111 0.73 19.43 -10.88
C ARG A 111 -0.07 19.51 -9.58
N PHE A 112 0.26 18.70 -8.58
CA PHE A 112 -0.45 18.69 -7.31
C PHE A 112 -0.30 20.01 -6.56
N LEU A 113 0.89 20.62 -6.61
CA LEU A 113 1.20 21.89 -5.95
C LEU A 113 0.67 23.12 -6.71
N GLY A 114 0.20 22.95 -7.95
CA GLY A 114 -0.32 24.03 -8.78
C GLY A 114 -1.78 24.39 -8.48
N GLY A 115 -2.04 25.69 -8.27
CA GLY A 115 -3.38 26.26 -8.17
C GLY A 115 -4.19 25.74 -6.97
N ASP A 116 -5.50 25.57 -7.16
CA ASP A 116 -6.45 25.19 -6.10
C ASP A 116 -6.58 23.68 -5.88
N LEU A 117 -5.86 22.86 -6.66
CA LEU A 117 -6.01 21.41 -6.66
C LEU A 117 -5.66 20.79 -5.30
N MET A 118 -4.54 21.20 -4.70
CA MET A 118 -4.11 20.74 -3.39
C MET A 118 -5.17 21.01 -2.31
N ALA A 119 -5.75 22.22 -2.32
CA ALA A 119 -6.76 22.62 -1.34
C ALA A 119 -8.05 21.81 -1.50
N SER A 120 -8.51 21.64 -2.74
CA SER A 120 -9.71 20.85 -3.07
C SER A 120 -9.55 19.37 -2.69
N VAL A 121 -8.43 18.75 -3.06
CA VAL A 121 -8.13 17.36 -2.72
C VAL A 121 -8.01 17.18 -1.21
N SER A 122 -7.30 18.08 -0.52
CA SER A 122 -7.13 17.99 0.93
C SER A 122 -8.46 18.11 1.68
N ALA A 123 -9.40 18.94 1.19
CA ALA A 123 -10.74 19.02 1.77
C ALA A 123 -11.50 17.70 1.63
N ARG A 124 -11.53 17.13 0.42
CA ARG A 124 -12.21 15.85 0.15
C ARG A 124 -11.60 14.68 0.93
N ILE A 125 -10.29 14.68 1.16
CA ILE A 125 -9.62 13.66 1.98
C ILE A 125 -10.00 13.81 3.46
N ARG A 126 -10.21 15.04 3.96
CA ARG A 126 -10.72 15.24 5.32
C ARG A 126 -12.15 14.73 5.47
N ASP A 127 -12.98 14.87 4.44
CA ASP A 127 -14.35 14.31 4.44
C ASP A 127 -14.35 12.78 4.52
N ALA A 128 -13.27 12.12 4.10
CA ALA A 128 -13.06 10.69 4.28
C ALA A 128 -12.67 10.29 5.72
N GLY A 129 -12.64 11.24 6.67
CA GLY A 129 -12.43 10.98 8.11
C GLY A 129 -11.02 11.30 8.61
N PHE A 130 -10.12 11.84 7.78
CA PHE A 130 -8.80 12.27 8.22
C PHE A 130 -8.85 13.65 8.88
N ALA A 131 -8.24 13.79 10.05
CA ALA A 131 -8.09 15.06 10.74
C ALA A 131 -7.00 15.94 10.10
N VAL A 132 -5.92 15.31 9.62
CA VAL A 132 -4.75 16.01 9.06
C VAL A 132 -4.39 15.39 7.72
N VAL A 133 -4.00 16.23 6.76
CA VAL A 133 -3.52 15.81 5.44
C VAL A 133 -2.13 16.40 5.22
N THR A 134 -1.19 15.55 4.86
CA THR A 134 0.20 15.92 4.57
C THR A 134 0.66 15.31 3.26
N LEU A 135 1.71 15.88 2.68
CA LEU A 135 2.34 15.42 1.45
C LEU A 135 3.76 14.95 1.76
N ASP A 136 4.12 13.75 1.33
CA ASP A 136 5.51 13.28 1.37
C ASP A 136 6.32 14.00 0.30
N THR A 137 7.26 14.84 0.73
CA THR A 137 8.16 15.58 -0.17
C THR A 137 9.12 14.68 -0.94
N LYS A 138 9.34 13.44 -0.49
CA LYS A 138 10.13 12.44 -1.21
C LYS A 138 9.30 11.69 -2.25
N GLY A 139 7.98 11.92 -2.31
CA GLY A 139 7.07 11.26 -3.23
C GLY A 139 6.91 9.76 -3.01
N TYR A 140 6.25 9.11 -3.98
CA TYR A 140 5.98 7.68 -3.97
C TYR A 140 7.25 6.86 -4.23
N ARG A 141 7.56 5.94 -3.30
CA ARG A 141 8.69 5.02 -3.38
C ARG A 141 8.29 3.63 -2.86
N ARG A 142 8.78 2.57 -3.50
CA ARG A 142 8.57 1.19 -3.00
C ARG A 142 9.29 1.02 -1.66
N GLY A 143 8.62 0.42 -0.68
CA GLY A 143 9.20 0.14 0.64
C GLY A 143 9.25 1.33 1.60
N SER A 144 8.57 2.45 1.35
CA SER A 144 8.68 3.64 2.22
C SER A 144 8.18 3.46 3.66
N LEU A 145 7.44 2.40 4.00
CA LEU A 145 7.13 2.05 5.40
C LEU A 145 8.32 1.46 6.16
N ASN A 146 9.35 1.00 5.45
CA ASN A 146 10.54 0.42 6.07
C ASN A 146 11.54 1.52 6.49
N GLU A 147 11.33 2.78 6.09
CA GLU A 147 12.19 3.89 6.48
C GLU A 147 11.96 4.26 7.95
N GLY A 148 12.99 4.10 8.78
CA GLY A 148 12.99 4.54 10.19
C GLY A 148 12.57 3.48 11.21
N ILE A 149 12.34 2.24 10.79
CA ILE A 149 12.15 1.10 11.71
C ILE A 149 13.51 0.43 11.92
N PRO A 150 14.03 0.35 13.17
CA PRO A 150 15.25 -0.39 13.46
C PRO A 150 15.12 -1.85 13.00
N GLU A 151 16.16 -2.43 12.38
CA GLU A 151 16.15 -3.82 11.89
C GLU A 151 15.74 -4.82 12.98
N GLU A 152 16.05 -4.53 14.25
CA GLU A 152 15.67 -5.32 15.42
C GLU A 152 14.15 -5.39 15.66
N THR A 153 13.38 -4.40 15.21
CA THR A 153 11.91 -4.40 15.29
C THR A 153 11.28 -5.16 14.12
N LEU A 154 11.95 -5.17 12.96
CA LEU A 154 11.54 -5.96 11.79
C LEU A 154 11.72 -7.47 12.04
N ALA A 155 12.72 -7.86 12.81
CA ALA A 155 13.01 -9.26 13.14
C ALA A 155 12.06 -9.89 14.18
N ASN A 156 11.30 -9.09 14.94
CA ASN A 156 10.49 -9.55 16.07
C ASN A 156 8.96 -9.45 15.85
N GLY A 157 8.50 -9.08 14.65
CA GLY A 157 7.09 -8.98 14.26
C GLY A 157 6.44 -10.30 13.89
#